data_AF-A0A847GCF8-F1
#
_entry.id   AF-A0A847GCF8-F1
#
_cell.length_a   1.000
_cell.length_b   1.000
_cell.length_c   1.000
_cell.angle_alpha   90.00
_cell.angle_beta   90.00
_cell.angle_gamma   90.00
#
_symmetry.space_group_name_H-M   'P 1'
#
loop_
_entity.id
_entity.type
_entity.pdbx_description
1 polymer ?
#
loop_
_entity_poly.entity_id
_entity_poly.type
_entity_poly.pdbx_seq_one_letter_code
_entity_poly.pdbx_strand_id
1 'polypeptide(L)'
;MAEYVLGTGQKQTLRNIIRLTEAVVVRAEGPPREIRLWTDKVHVTARRSDYKGDFETFSFRILPETEEVAEAVVKVVEEYAGVCALSRDGDELLLDCPAPGVLHEPRVPEALNKLSMALRLPEVWHVQGGEFKLDPISVEMLFHAMVQYRASDVHLSPGLNPVFRIDNDTRHSEIMTPLSGAQITALIRQIAPVGFFEEFERHKQTSFSYHQAGVGFARVSAFIKNGAPHCTFRFLPEKIPSFDELNIPADQMRTLAATHRGLILVTGMTGSGKTTTVAAALMAARMVSGSR
;
A
#
# COMPACT_ATOMS: atom_id res chain seq x y z
N MET A 1 3.22 -15.29 7.41
CA MET A 1 2.14 -14.28 7.37
C MET A 1 2.37 -13.36 8.54
N ALA A 2 2.31 -12.06 8.33
CA ALA A 2 2.56 -11.11 9.41
C ALA A 2 1.41 -11.13 10.43
N GLU A 3 1.74 -10.83 11.69
CA GLU A 3 0.76 -10.65 12.76
C GLU A 3 0.74 -9.18 13.16
N TYR A 4 -0.46 -8.65 13.36
CA TYR A 4 -0.67 -7.26 13.75
C TYR A 4 -1.48 -7.18 15.04
N VAL A 5 -1.22 -6.18 15.85
CA VAL A 5 -2.01 -5.87 17.05
C VAL A 5 -2.95 -4.72 16.73
N LEU A 6 -4.25 -4.95 16.89
CA LEU A 6 -5.31 -4.00 16.62
C LEU A 6 -5.94 -3.51 17.93
N GLY A 7 -5.83 -2.21 18.19
CA GLY A 7 -6.62 -1.53 19.22
C GLY A 7 -7.94 -1.05 18.64
N THR A 8 -9.05 -1.49 19.20
CA THR A 8 -10.41 -1.26 18.67
C THR A 8 -11.16 -0.16 19.45
N GLY A 9 -10.72 0.17 20.66
CA GLY A 9 -11.40 1.13 21.55
C GLY A 9 -12.68 0.56 22.17
N GLN A 10 -13.44 1.39 22.89
CA GLN A 10 -14.60 0.90 23.66
C GLN A 10 -15.85 0.66 22.79
N LYS A 11 -16.65 -0.36 23.16
CA LYS A 11 -18.00 -0.64 22.62
C LYS A 11 -18.05 -0.89 21.10
N GLN A 12 -17.09 -1.65 20.56
CA GLN A 12 -17.09 -2.04 19.16
C GLN A 12 -17.98 -3.27 18.90
N THR A 13 -18.48 -3.39 17.67
CA THR A 13 -19.16 -4.60 17.18
C THR A 13 -18.19 -5.51 16.46
N LEU A 14 -18.48 -6.81 16.38
CA LEU A 14 -17.69 -7.77 15.59
C LEU A 14 -17.52 -7.29 14.14
N ARG A 15 -18.56 -6.73 13.53
CA ARG A 15 -18.48 -6.16 12.17
C ARG A 15 -17.46 -5.03 12.06
N ASN A 16 -17.45 -4.11 13.03
CA ASN A 16 -16.46 -3.03 13.04
C ASN A 16 -15.04 -3.56 13.24
N ILE A 17 -14.86 -4.53 14.15
CA ILE A 17 -13.55 -5.14 14.41
C ILE A 17 -13.05 -5.84 13.14
N ILE A 18 -13.90 -6.62 12.46
CA ILE A 18 -13.60 -7.26 11.17
C ILE A 18 -13.20 -6.22 10.11
N ARG A 19 -13.94 -5.13 10.00
CA ARG A 19 -13.64 -4.05 9.04
C ARG A 19 -12.31 -3.35 9.34
N LEU A 20 -12.01 -3.10 10.61
CA LEU A 20 -10.74 -2.51 11.04
C LEU A 20 -9.57 -3.47 10.76
N THR A 21 -9.76 -4.76 11.05
CA THR A 21 -8.81 -5.82 10.71
C THR A 21 -8.52 -5.84 9.22
N GLU A 22 -9.56 -5.87 8.38
CA GLU A 22 -9.40 -5.83 6.93
C GLU A 22 -8.61 -4.59 6.50
N ALA A 23 -8.91 -3.40 7.03
CA ALA A 23 -8.21 -2.18 6.66
C ALA A 23 -6.70 -2.23 6.97
N VAL A 24 -6.31 -2.80 8.12
CA VAL A 24 -4.90 -2.99 8.49
C VAL A 24 -4.22 -3.98 7.56
N VAL A 25 -4.86 -5.13 7.33
CA VAL A 25 -4.32 -6.22 6.48
C VAL A 25 -4.21 -5.77 5.01
N VAL A 26 -5.24 -5.13 4.46
CA VAL A 26 -5.25 -4.60 3.09
C VAL A 26 -4.12 -3.59 2.88
N ARG A 27 -3.94 -2.69 3.85
CA ARG A 27 -2.87 -1.69 3.78
C ARG A 27 -1.48 -2.34 3.80
N ALA A 28 -1.29 -3.38 4.61
CA ALA A 28 0.02 -3.98 4.80
C ALA A 28 0.36 -5.02 3.72
N GLU A 29 -0.51 -6.00 3.50
CA GLU A 29 -0.25 -7.18 2.67
C GLU A 29 -1.09 -7.18 1.37
N GLY A 30 -2.22 -6.46 1.33
CA GLY A 30 -3.14 -6.41 0.20
C GLY A 30 -4.46 -7.13 0.48
N PRO A 31 -5.38 -7.20 -0.48
CA PRO A 31 -6.70 -7.80 -0.28
C PRO A 31 -6.60 -9.29 0.08
N PRO A 32 -7.03 -9.71 1.29
CA PRO A 32 -7.04 -11.10 1.69
C PRO A 32 -8.33 -11.82 1.26
N ARG A 33 -8.33 -13.15 1.11
CA ARG A 33 -9.57 -13.95 1.11
C ARG A 33 -9.96 -14.44 2.48
N GLU A 34 -8.99 -14.50 3.40
CA GLU A 34 -9.20 -14.91 4.78
C GLU A 34 -8.60 -13.89 5.73
N ILE A 35 -9.35 -13.54 6.78
CA ILE A 35 -8.78 -12.86 7.94
C ILE A 35 -9.04 -13.69 9.19
N ARG A 36 -8.05 -13.71 10.07
CA ARG A 36 -8.12 -14.31 11.39
C ARG A 36 -7.88 -13.22 12.41
N LEU A 37 -8.71 -13.19 13.43
CA LEU A 37 -8.56 -12.28 14.55
C LEU A 37 -8.85 -13.04 15.84
N TRP A 38 -8.01 -12.84 16.85
CA TRP A 38 -8.15 -13.57 18.10
C TRP A 38 -7.74 -12.76 19.32
N THR A 39 -8.27 -13.22 20.44
CA THR A 39 -7.97 -12.82 21.82
C THR A 39 -7.83 -14.11 22.63
N ASP A 40 -7.59 -14.02 23.93
CA ASP A 40 -7.50 -15.21 24.79
C ASP A 40 -8.79 -16.04 24.84
N LYS A 41 -9.95 -15.44 24.50
CA LYS A 41 -11.28 -16.06 24.67
C LYS A 41 -12.11 -16.12 23.40
N VAL A 42 -11.80 -15.31 22.40
CA VAL A 42 -12.60 -15.21 21.17
C VAL A 42 -11.66 -15.27 19.98
N HIS A 43 -11.90 -16.25 19.12
CA HIS A 43 -11.25 -16.38 17.82
C HIS A 43 -12.31 -16.26 16.74
N VAL A 44 -12.01 -15.49 15.70
CA VAL A 44 -12.87 -15.31 14.54
C VAL A 44 -12.05 -15.55 13.28
N THR A 45 -12.60 -16.34 12.38
CA THR A 45 -12.09 -16.50 11.02
C THR A 45 -13.18 -16.03 10.06
N ALA A 46 -12.87 -15.05 9.23
CA ALA A 46 -13.79 -14.59 8.19
C ALA A 46 -13.20 -14.89 6.80
N ARG A 47 -14.02 -15.40 5.88
CA ARG A 47 -13.61 -15.75 4.50
C ARG A 47 -14.56 -15.20 3.45
N ARG A 48 -14.02 -14.98 2.26
CA ARG A 48 -14.76 -14.62 1.04
C ARG A 48 -14.27 -15.40 -0.18
N SER A 49 -15.17 -15.62 -1.12
CA SER A 49 -14.89 -16.30 -2.38
C SER A 49 -14.00 -15.47 -3.31
N ASP A 50 -14.15 -14.13 -3.32
CA ASP A 50 -13.41 -13.18 -4.14
C ASP A 50 -12.40 -12.36 -3.32
N TYR A 51 -11.65 -11.48 -3.98
CA TYR A 51 -10.66 -10.57 -3.35
C TYR A 51 -11.24 -9.16 -3.12
N LYS A 52 -12.56 -9.01 -3.26
CA LYS A 52 -13.30 -7.75 -3.17
C LYS A 52 -14.57 -8.01 -2.35
N GLY A 53 -15.36 -6.98 -2.04
CA GLY A 53 -16.62 -7.18 -1.32
C GLY A 53 -16.50 -7.62 0.14
N ASP A 54 -17.65 -7.89 0.76
CA ASP A 54 -17.76 -8.26 2.17
C ASP A 54 -17.36 -9.74 2.40
N PHE A 55 -16.91 -10.06 3.61
CA PHE A 55 -16.75 -11.46 4.01
C PHE A 55 -18.09 -12.19 4.07
N GLU A 56 -18.11 -13.42 3.57
CA GLU A 56 -19.32 -14.21 3.35
C GLU A 56 -19.53 -15.23 4.47
N THR A 57 -18.45 -15.82 4.96
CA THR A 57 -18.48 -16.87 6.00
C THR A 57 -17.65 -16.48 7.21
N PHE A 58 -18.17 -16.78 8.40
CA PHE A 58 -17.58 -16.42 9.68
C PHE A 58 -17.62 -17.63 10.61
N SER A 59 -16.46 -18.06 11.09
CA SER A 59 -16.32 -19.11 12.10
C SER A 59 -15.81 -18.49 13.39
N PHE A 60 -16.51 -18.75 14.50
CA PHE A 60 -16.18 -18.28 15.84
C PHE A 60 -15.84 -19.45 16.74
N ARG A 61 -14.80 -19.28 17.54
CA ARG A 61 -14.51 -20.12 18.69
C ARG A 61 -14.49 -19.22 19.92
N ILE A 62 -15.40 -19.49 20.85
CA ILE A 62 -15.66 -18.64 22.00
C ILE A 62 -15.50 -19.48 23.26
N LEU A 63 -14.62 -19.04 24.15
CA LEU A 63 -14.50 -19.53 25.51
C LEU A 63 -15.29 -18.57 26.43
N PRO A 64 -16.54 -18.90 26.82
CA PRO A 64 -17.38 -18.03 27.63
C PRO A 64 -16.77 -17.80 29.02
N GLU A 65 -16.88 -16.58 29.55
CA GLU A 65 -16.34 -16.24 30.88
C GLU A 65 -17.19 -16.82 32.02
N THR A 66 -18.49 -16.92 31.77
CA THR A 66 -19.51 -17.39 32.72
C THR A 66 -20.56 -18.20 31.96
N GLU A 67 -21.29 -19.07 32.66
CA GLU A 67 -22.39 -19.83 32.04
C GLU A 67 -23.49 -18.90 31.50
N GLU A 68 -23.72 -17.74 32.14
CA GLU A 68 -24.66 -16.72 31.66
C GLU A 68 -24.29 -16.20 30.26
N VAL A 69 -22.98 -16.01 29.99
CA VAL A 69 -22.51 -15.61 28.65
C VAL A 69 -22.71 -16.76 27.66
N ALA A 70 -22.46 -18.00 28.07
CA ALA A 70 -22.68 -19.17 27.23
C ALA A 70 -24.17 -19.29 26.84
N GLU A 71 -25.08 -19.18 27.80
CA GLU A 71 -26.53 -19.19 27.58
C GLU A 71 -26.99 -18.04 26.69
N ALA A 72 -26.44 -16.83 26.88
CA ALA A 72 -26.74 -15.69 26.04
C ALA A 72 -26.34 -15.91 24.58
N VAL A 73 -25.16 -16.50 24.33
CA VAL A 73 -24.71 -16.86 22.98
C VAL A 73 -25.61 -17.94 22.37
N VAL A 74 -25.93 -19.00 23.11
CA VAL A 74 -26.84 -20.07 22.65
C VAL A 74 -28.19 -19.48 22.26
N LYS A 75 -28.79 -18.63 23.11
CA LYS A 75 -30.07 -17.98 22.85
C LYS A 75 -30.06 -17.11 21.60
N VAL A 76 -28.96 -16.41 21.34
CA VAL A 76 -28.81 -15.65 20.08
C VAL A 76 -28.79 -16.59 18.89
N VAL A 77 -28.08 -17.72 18.95
CA VAL A 77 -28.08 -18.67 17.82
C VAL A 77 -29.46 -19.31 17.62
N GLU A 78 -30.19 -19.61 18.69
CA GLU A 78 -31.57 -20.11 18.62
C GLU A 78 -32.54 -19.09 17.99
N GLU A 79 -32.41 -17.79 18.30
CA GLU A 79 -33.19 -16.71 17.67
C GLU A 79 -32.94 -16.63 16.16
N TYR A 80 -31.73 -16.99 15.72
CA TYR A 80 -31.31 -17.02 14.32
C TYR A 80 -31.12 -18.46 13.82
N ALA A 81 -31.97 -19.39 14.26
CA ALA A 81 -31.91 -20.79 13.84
C ALA A 81 -31.97 -20.91 12.31
N GLY A 82 -31.06 -21.70 11.74
CA GLY A 82 -30.91 -21.87 10.29
C GLY A 82 -30.00 -20.83 9.62
N VAL A 83 -29.69 -19.72 10.29
CA VAL A 83 -28.68 -18.74 9.84
C VAL A 83 -27.30 -19.19 10.26
N CYS A 84 -27.12 -19.53 11.54
CA CYS A 84 -25.85 -20.00 12.07
C CYS A 84 -25.99 -21.42 12.67
N ALA A 85 -24.90 -22.17 12.66
CA ALA A 85 -24.79 -23.48 13.31
C ALA A 85 -23.92 -23.36 14.56
N LEU A 86 -24.40 -23.89 15.69
CA LEU A 86 -23.66 -23.94 16.94
C LEU A 86 -23.35 -25.39 17.31
N SER A 87 -22.11 -25.62 17.71
CA SER A 87 -21.65 -26.86 18.34
C SER A 87 -20.82 -26.52 19.58
N ARG A 88 -20.72 -27.46 20.52
CA ARG A 88 -19.95 -27.31 21.75
C ARG A 88 -18.83 -28.35 21.75
N ASP A 89 -17.60 -27.90 21.94
CA ASP A 89 -16.41 -28.74 22.02
C ASP A 89 -15.76 -28.52 23.40
N GLY A 90 -16.09 -29.39 24.36
CA GLY A 90 -15.76 -29.19 25.77
C GLY A 90 -16.37 -27.89 26.32
N ASP A 91 -15.50 -26.98 26.76
CA ASP A 91 -15.88 -25.67 27.29
C ASP A 91 -16.00 -24.58 26.21
N GLU A 92 -15.63 -24.88 24.96
CA GLU A 92 -15.69 -23.93 23.85
C GLU A 92 -17.01 -24.03 23.07
N LEU A 93 -17.50 -22.87 22.65
CA LEU A 93 -18.60 -22.74 21.70
C LEU A 93 -18.04 -22.49 20.30
N LEU A 94 -18.37 -23.37 19.37
CA LEU A 94 -18.01 -23.27 17.97
C LEU A 94 -19.24 -22.86 17.16
N LEU A 95 -19.16 -21.70 16.51
CA LEU A 95 -20.26 -21.09 15.79
C LEU A 95 -19.85 -20.79 14.35
N ASP A 96 -20.61 -21.27 13.38
CA ASP A 96 -20.43 -20.96 11.96
C ASP A 96 -21.62 -20.19 11.42
N CYS A 97 -21.35 -19.03 10.81
CA CYS A 97 -22.33 -18.14 10.19
C CYS A 97 -21.87 -17.80 8.75
N PRO A 98 -22.57 -18.24 7.70
CA PRO A 98 -23.75 -19.08 7.75
C PRO A 98 -23.44 -20.54 8.13
N ALA A 99 -24.48 -21.33 8.37
CA ALA A 99 -24.33 -22.76 8.64
C ALA A 99 -23.49 -23.47 7.54
N PRO A 100 -22.70 -24.51 7.89
CA PRO A 100 -21.83 -25.19 6.93
C PRO A 100 -22.57 -25.65 5.67
N GLY A 101 -22.03 -25.28 4.50
CA GLY A 101 -22.62 -25.61 3.19
C GLY A 101 -23.55 -24.55 2.61
N VAL A 102 -23.89 -23.50 3.37
CA VAL A 102 -24.62 -22.33 2.85
C VAL A 102 -23.62 -21.29 2.35
N LEU A 103 -23.78 -20.83 1.10
CA LEU A 103 -22.88 -19.85 0.48
C LEU A 103 -23.22 -18.40 0.83
N HIS A 104 -24.51 -18.08 0.97
CA HIS A 104 -24.97 -16.72 1.23
C HIS A 104 -26.24 -16.72 2.08
N GLU A 105 -26.24 -15.96 3.17
CA GLU A 105 -27.40 -15.77 4.04
C GLU A 105 -27.48 -14.29 4.47
N PRO A 106 -28.48 -13.52 4.00
CA PRO A 106 -28.55 -12.08 4.21
C PRO A 106 -28.75 -11.68 5.68
N ARG A 107 -29.21 -12.59 6.55
CA ARG A 107 -29.41 -12.30 7.98
C ARG A 107 -28.15 -12.46 8.85
N VAL A 108 -27.04 -12.94 8.28
CA VAL A 108 -25.75 -13.07 9.02
C VAL A 108 -25.31 -11.77 9.70
N PRO A 109 -25.40 -10.58 9.07
CA PRO A 109 -25.00 -9.34 9.73
C PRO A 109 -25.82 -8.98 10.97
N GLU A 110 -27.10 -9.37 11.01
CA GLU A 110 -27.98 -9.18 12.18
C GLU A 110 -27.55 -10.10 13.33
N ALA A 111 -27.27 -11.37 13.02
CA ALA A 111 -26.77 -12.34 13.99
C ALA A 111 -25.42 -11.87 14.59
N LEU A 112 -24.49 -11.39 13.75
CA LEU A 112 -23.20 -10.83 14.21
C LEU A 112 -23.37 -9.64 15.16
N ASN A 113 -24.33 -8.76 14.88
CA ASN A 113 -24.62 -7.62 15.75
C ASN A 113 -25.18 -8.09 17.11
N LYS A 114 -26.10 -9.06 17.13
CA LYS A 114 -26.64 -9.62 18.37
C LYS A 114 -25.59 -10.35 19.19
N LEU A 115 -24.72 -11.13 18.54
CA LEU A 115 -23.57 -11.78 19.18
C LEU A 115 -22.64 -10.75 19.81
N SER A 116 -22.41 -9.62 19.13
CA SER A 116 -21.59 -8.52 19.66
C SER A 116 -22.16 -7.91 20.94
N MET A 117 -23.49 -7.99 21.16
CA MET A 117 -24.14 -7.49 22.38
C MET A 117 -24.11 -8.53 23.51
N ALA A 118 -24.12 -9.83 23.17
CA ALA A 118 -24.03 -10.92 24.13
C ALA A 118 -22.60 -11.12 24.66
N LEU A 119 -21.59 -10.80 23.85
CA LEU A 119 -20.18 -10.97 24.18
C LEU A 119 -19.57 -9.68 24.77
N ARG A 120 -18.75 -9.83 25.81
CA ARG A 120 -17.83 -8.77 26.23
C ARG A 120 -16.58 -8.81 25.36
N LEU A 121 -16.60 -8.08 24.25
CA LEU A 121 -15.50 -8.03 23.30
C LEU A 121 -14.29 -7.26 23.87
N PRO A 122 -13.07 -7.85 23.87
CA PRO A 122 -11.87 -7.14 24.30
C PRO A 122 -11.51 -5.96 23.39
N GLU A 123 -10.73 -5.01 23.91
CA GLU A 123 -10.31 -3.83 23.14
C GLU A 123 -9.09 -4.11 22.24
N VAL A 124 -8.29 -5.13 22.56
CA VAL A 124 -7.06 -5.49 21.86
C VAL A 124 -7.22 -6.85 21.19
N TRP A 125 -6.87 -6.91 19.90
CA TRP A 125 -6.98 -8.11 19.08
C TRP A 125 -5.66 -8.38 18.36
N HIS A 126 -5.29 -9.65 18.27
CA HIS A 126 -4.26 -10.12 17.36
C HIS A 126 -4.91 -10.45 16.02
N VAL A 127 -4.31 -10.02 14.92
CA VAL A 127 -4.91 -10.18 13.59
C VAL A 127 -3.90 -10.63 12.56
N GLN A 128 -4.39 -11.40 11.59
CA GLN A 128 -3.60 -11.96 10.50
C GLN A 128 -4.47 -12.08 9.25
N GLY A 129 -3.90 -11.77 8.08
CA GLY A 129 -4.50 -12.07 6.80
C GLY A 129 -3.96 -13.37 6.19
N GLY A 130 -4.75 -13.97 5.31
CA GLY A 130 -4.39 -15.15 4.54
C GLY A 130 -4.93 -15.07 3.12
N GLU A 131 -4.34 -15.89 2.23
CA GLU A 131 -4.76 -16.02 0.83
C GLU A 131 -4.85 -14.66 0.10
N PHE A 132 -3.72 -14.02 -0.13
CA PHE A 132 -3.65 -12.70 -0.76
C PHE A 132 -3.62 -12.77 -2.29
N LYS A 133 -4.13 -11.73 -2.95
CA LYS A 133 -3.82 -11.44 -4.35
C LYS A 133 -2.89 -10.23 -4.43
N LEU A 134 -1.67 -10.46 -4.90
CA LEU A 134 -0.71 -9.40 -5.14
C LEU A 134 -0.70 -9.05 -6.63
N ASP A 135 -1.46 -8.03 -7.02
CA ASP A 135 -1.37 -7.49 -8.38
C ASP A 135 -0.09 -6.61 -8.47
N PRO A 136 0.88 -6.94 -9.33
CA PRO A 136 2.15 -6.22 -9.37
C PRO A 136 1.97 -4.79 -9.88
N ILE A 137 2.78 -3.87 -9.36
CA ILE A 137 2.82 -2.48 -9.84
C ILE A 137 3.61 -2.45 -11.14
N SER A 138 2.97 -2.04 -12.24
CA SER A 138 3.68 -1.84 -13.51
C SER A 138 4.52 -0.55 -13.46
N VAL A 139 5.84 -0.71 -13.47
CA VAL A 139 6.81 0.40 -13.53
C VAL A 139 6.63 1.19 -14.83
N GLU A 140 6.42 0.49 -15.94
CA GLU A 140 6.20 1.09 -17.25
C GLU A 140 4.97 2.00 -17.24
N MET A 141 3.85 1.54 -16.68
CA MET A 141 2.65 2.37 -16.54
C MET A 141 2.88 3.59 -15.64
N LEU A 142 3.66 3.45 -14.55
CA LEU A 142 4.03 4.60 -13.71
C LEU A 142 4.81 5.63 -14.53
N PHE A 143 5.81 5.19 -15.29
CA PHE A 143 6.62 6.09 -16.13
C PHE A 143 5.79 6.78 -17.22
N HIS A 144 4.93 6.04 -17.92
CA HIS A 144 4.02 6.65 -18.91
C HIS A 144 3.06 7.66 -18.27
N ALA A 145 2.50 7.35 -17.10
CA ALA A 145 1.67 8.29 -16.36
C ALA A 145 2.45 9.56 -15.96
N MET A 146 3.70 9.41 -15.49
CA MET A 146 4.56 10.56 -15.17
C MET A 146 4.79 11.45 -16.39
N VAL A 147 5.06 10.86 -17.56
CA VAL A 147 5.23 11.63 -18.81
C VAL A 147 3.94 12.32 -19.23
N GLN A 148 2.83 11.57 -19.26
CA GLN A 148 1.52 12.08 -19.70
C GLN A 148 1.06 13.26 -18.83
N TYR A 149 1.21 13.16 -17.51
CA TYR A 149 0.82 14.20 -16.58
C TYR A 149 1.90 15.27 -16.36
N ARG A 150 3.07 15.15 -17.01
CA ARG A 150 4.25 15.98 -16.73
C ARG A 150 4.61 16.01 -15.25
N ALA A 151 4.45 14.88 -14.57
CA ALA A 151 4.71 14.75 -13.15
C ALA A 151 6.22 14.71 -12.88
N SER A 152 6.65 15.55 -11.94
CA SER A 152 8.03 15.60 -11.46
C SER A 152 8.39 14.42 -10.56
N ASP A 153 7.43 13.97 -9.74
CA ASP A 153 7.60 12.86 -8.81
C ASP A 153 6.31 12.04 -8.74
N VAL A 154 6.44 10.76 -8.37
CA VAL A 154 5.33 9.93 -7.92
C VAL A 154 5.68 9.31 -6.57
N HIS A 155 4.75 9.40 -5.63
CA HIS A 155 4.87 8.88 -4.28
C HIS A 155 3.96 7.66 -4.11
N LEU A 156 4.53 6.56 -3.66
CA LEU A 156 3.85 5.30 -3.39
C LEU A 156 3.81 5.08 -1.89
N SER A 157 2.60 5.01 -1.34
CA SER A 157 2.36 4.87 0.09
C SER A 157 1.31 3.78 0.35
N PRO A 158 1.51 2.89 1.33
CA PRO A 158 0.55 1.83 1.65
C PRO A 158 -0.81 2.41 2.09
N GLY A 159 -1.88 1.90 1.48
CA GLY A 159 -3.27 2.29 1.71
C GLY A 159 -3.73 3.48 0.86
N LEU A 160 -2.88 4.02 -0.01
CA LEU A 160 -3.20 5.16 -0.87
C LEU A 160 -2.95 4.82 -2.35
N ASN A 161 -3.74 5.44 -3.22
CA ASN A 161 -3.44 5.47 -4.66
C ASN A 161 -2.10 6.18 -4.87
N PRO A 162 -1.34 5.85 -5.93
CA PRO A 162 -0.14 6.61 -6.31
C PRO A 162 -0.43 8.11 -6.38
N VAL A 163 0.46 8.92 -5.80
CA VAL A 163 0.32 10.39 -5.76
C VAL A 163 1.35 11.01 -6.68
N PHE A 164 0.90 11.69 -7.73
CA PHE A 164 1.75 12.38 -8.68
C PHE A 164 1.91 13.85 -8.29
N ARG A 165 3.14 14.38 -8.42
CA ARG A 165 3.43 15.79 -8.21
C ARG A 165 3.54 16.51 -9.55
N ILE A 166 2.54 17.33 -9.87
CA ILE A 166 2.36 18.03 -11.15
C ILE A 166 2.35 19.53 -10.85
N ASP A 167 3.25 20.30 -11.46
CA ASP A 167 3.35 21.76 -11.25
C ASP A 167 3.37 22.19 -9.77
N ASN A 168 4.05 21.41 -8.92
CA ASN A 168 4.14 21.51 -7.46
C ASN A 168 2.90 21.11 -6.65
N ASP A 169 1.79 20.76 -7.29
CA ASP A 169 0.60 20.21 -6.63
C ASP A 169 0.62 18.68 -6.63
N THR A 170 0.03 18.07 -5.60
CA THR A 170 -0.10 16.61 -5.51
C THR A 170 -1.50 16.15 -5.89
N ARG A 171 -1.57 15.17 -6.80
CA ARG A 171 -2.84 14.57 -7.25
C ARG A 171 -2.79 13.05 -7.14
N HIS A 172 -3.88 12.46 -6.63
CA HIS A 172 -4.03 11.01 -6.59
C HIS A 172 -4.33 10.46 -7.98
N SER A 173 -3.82 9.27 -8.29
CA SER A 173 -4.23 8.52 -9.48
C SER A 173 -5.70 8.15 -9.41
N GLU A 174 -6.44 8.44 -10.48
CA GLU A 174 -7.84 8.03 -10.64
C GLU A 174 -7.97 6.59 -11.17
N ILE A 175 -6.92 6.08 -11.82
CA ILE A 175 -6.93 4.77 -12.49
C ILE A 175 -6.34 3.68 -11.59
N MET A 176 -5.25 4.00 -10.87
CA MET A 176 -4.56 3.02 -10.02
C MET A 176 -5.21 2.96 -8.64
N THR A 177 -5.46 1.75 -8.15
CA THR A 177 -6.07 1.50 -6.84
C THR A 177 -5.10 1.77 -5.68
N PRO A 178 -5.59 1.83 -4.42
CA PRO A 178 -4.72 1.83 -3.26
C PRO A 178 -3.68 0.71 -3.28
N LEU A 179 -2.44 1.04 -2.93
CA LEU A 179 -1.33 0.09 -2.91
C LEU A 179 -1.16 -0.55 -1.54
N SER A 180 -0.75 -1.81 -1.48
CA SER A 180 -0.31 -2.46 -0.24
C SER A 180 1.19 -2.30 -0.01
N GLY A 181 1.62 -2.46 1.24
CA GLY A 181 3.04 -2.50 1.59
C GLY A 181 3.78 -3.66 0.90
N ALA A 182 3.12 -4.81 0.73
CA ALA A 182 3.66 -5.93 -0.02
C ALA A 182 3.88 -5.59 -1.50
N GLN A 183 2.94 -4.89 -2.15
CA GLN A 183 3.09 -4.45 -3.55
C GLN A 183 4.29 -3.49 -3.71
N ILE A 184 4.42 -2.53 -2.79
CA ILE A 184 5.54 -1.57 -2.80
C ILE A 184 6.87 -2.28 -2.54
N THR A 185 6.92 -3.24 -1.61
CA THR A 185 8.13 -4.03 -1.33
C THR A 185 8.55 -4.87 -2.53
N ALA A 186 7.59 -5.53 -3.18
CA ALA A 186 7.82 -6.31 -4.39
C ALA A 186 8.35 -5.42 -5.52
N LEU A 187 7.77 -4.23 -5.69
CA LEU A 187 8.25 -3.23 -6.65
C LEU A 187 9.70 -2.81 -6.36
N ILE A 188 10.02 -2.47 -5.11
CA ILE A 188 11.39 -2.08 -4.73
C ILE A 188 12.36 -3.22 -5.05
N ARG A 189 12.03 -4.47 -4.69
CA ARG A 189 12.85 -5.65 -5.00
C ARG A 189 13.05 -5.84 -6.50
N GLN A 190 12.01 -5.59 -7.30
CA GLN A 190 12.06 -5.75 -8.75
C GLN A 190 12.97 -4.72 -9.42
N ILE A 191 12.98 -3.47 -8.95
CA ILE A 191 13.69 -2.36 -9.61
C ILE A 191 15.05 -2.05 -9.01
N ALA A 192 15.33 -2.54 -7.79
CA ALA A 192 16.58 -2.29 -7.10
C ALA A 192 17.75 -3.01 -7.80
N PRO A 193 18.87 -2.32 -8.06
CA PRO A 193 20.10 -2.97 -8.48
C PRO A 193 20.62 -3.93 -7.39
N VAL A 194 21.54 -4.82 -7.77
CA VAL A 194 22.16 -5.80 -6.87
C VAL A 194 22.70 -5.11 -5.61
N GLY A 195 22.33 -5.60 -4.42
CA GLY A 195 22.77 -5.08 -3.13
C GLY A 195 21.88 -3.98 -2.52
N PHE A 196 21.08 -3.27 -3.33
CA PHE A 196 20.27 -2.14 -2.86
C PHE A 196 19.00 -2.60 -2.12
N PHE A 197 18.45 -3.76 -2.49
CA PHE A 197 17.32 -4.32 -1.75
C PHE A 197 17.76 -4.82 -0.37
N GLU A 198 18.93 -5.46 -0.26
CA GLU A 198 19.52 -5.86 1.02
C GLU A 198 19.88 -4.63 1.87
N GLU A 199 20.36 -3.55 1.25
CA GLU A 199 20.57 -2.26 1.92
C GLU A 199 19.25 -1.72 2.49
N PHE A 200 18.18 -1.73 1.70
CA PHE A 200 16.85 -1.33 2.16
C PHE A 200 16.35 -2.18 3.32
N GLU A 201 16.49 -3.51 3.26
CA GLU A 201 16.08 -4.39 4.35
C GLU A 201 16.85 -4.13 5.64
N ARG A 202 18.16 -3.85 5.53
CA ARG A 202 19.05 -3.61 6.67
C ARG A 202 18.92 -2.21 7.26
N HIS A 203 18.97 -1.18 6.42
CA HIS A 203 19.01 0.23 6.84
C HIS A 203 17.65 0.92 6.82
N LYS A 204 16.60 0.23 6.35
CA LYS A 204 15.23 0.76 6.23
C LYS A 204 15.11 1.95 5.28
N GLN A 205 16.14 2.18 4.46
CA GLN A 205 16.18 3.19 3.41
C GLN A 205 17.23 2.82 2.36
N THR A 206 17.00 3.22 1.11
CA THR A 206 18.01 3.20 0.04
C THR A 206 17.62 4.20 -1.07
N SER A 207 18.58 4.59 -1.91
CA SER A 207 18.31 5.38 -3.11
C SER A 207 19.20 4.96 -4.26
N PHE A 208 18.59 4.78 -5.43
CA PHE A 208 19.28 4.34 -6.64
C PHE A 208 18.65 4.99 -7.88
N SER A 209 19.28 4.81 -9.04
CA SER A 209 18.70 5.22 -10.32
C SER A 209 18.09 4.02 -11.02
N TYR A 210 16.94 4.21 -11.65
CA TYR A 210 16.26 3.22 -12.48
C TYR A 210 16.08 3.79 -13.89
N HIS A 211 16.19 2.95 -14.92
CA HIS A 211 16.03 3.34 -16.31
C HIS A 211 14.88 2.55 -16.93
N GLN A 212 13.83 3.26 -17.34
CA GLN A 212 12.76 2.72 -18.18
C GLN A 212 13.11 3.04 -19.64
N ALA A 213 13.60 2.03 -20.36
CA ALA A 213 14.06 2.19 -21.73
C ALA A 213 12.96 2.82 -22.62
N GLY A 214 13.34 3.85 -23.39
CA GLY A 214 12.44 4.56 -24.30
C GLY A 214 11.50 5.56 -23.61
N VAL A 215 11.60 5.73 -22.28
CA VAL A 215 10.78 6.70 -21.54
C VAL A 215 11.65 7.68 -20.74
N GLY A 216 12.58 7.17 -19.94
CA GLY A 216 13.42 8.01 -19.09
C GLY A 216 14.05 7.29 -17.91
N PHE A 217 14.71 8.08 -17.08
CA PHE A 217 15.28 7.63 -15.82
C PHE A 217 14.40 8.07 -14.66
N ALA A 218 14.55 7.40 -13.53
CA ALA A 218 14.07 7.91 -12.25
C ALA A 218 15.14 7.78 -11.19
N ARG A 219 15.25 8.80 -10.34
CA ARG A 219 15.89 8.61 -9.04
C ARG A 219 14.84 8.03 -8.10
N VAL A 220 15.08 6.80 -7.65
CA VAL A 220 14.22 6.08 -6.72
C VAL A 220 14.73 6.30 -5.30
N SER A 221 13.84 6.59 -4.38
CA SER A 221 14.09 6.63 -2.95
C SER A 221 13.08 5.74 -2.25
N ALA A 222 13.55 4.65 -1.65
CA ALA A 222 12.75 3.70 -0.91
C ALA A 222 13.07 3.80 0.58
N PHE A 223 12.07 3.82 1.45
CA PHE A 223 12.25 4.00 2.89
C PHE A 223 11.08 3.44 3.70
N ILE A 224 11.31 3.14 4.98
CA ILE A 224 10.24 2.78 5.92
C ILE A 224 9.75 4.02 6.66
N LYS A 225 8.43 4.24 6.67
CA LYS A 225 7.76 5.30 7.46
C LYS A 225 6.61 4.67 8.22
N ASN A 226 6.55 4.90 9.53
CA ASN A 226 5.56 4.30 10.43
C ASN A 226 5.47 2.77 10.29
N GLY A 227 6.62 2.10 10.19
CA GLY A 227 6.71 0.65 10.03
C GLY A 227 6.32 0.11 8.66
N ALA A 228 5.97 0.97 7.69
CA ALA A 228 5.49 0.55 6.37
C ALA A 228 6.40 1.05 5.21
N PRO A 229 6.55 0.27 4.13
CA PRO A 229 7.43 0.62 3.01
C PRO A 229 6.82 1.69 2.12
N HIS A 230 7.62 2.71 1.82
CA HIS A 230 7.26 3.81 0.93
C HIS A 230 8.32 3.92 -0.17
N CYS A 231 7.92 4.39 -1.35
CA CYS A 231 8.81 4.57 -2.47
C CYS A 231 8.46 5.86 -3.21
N THR A 232 9.46 6.63 -3.63
CA THR A 232 9.29 7.82 -4.45
C THR A 232 10.16 7.71 -5.70
N PHE A 233 9.58 8.00 -6.85
CA PHE A 233 10.29 8.12 -8.11
C PHE A 233 10.32 9.60 -8.48
N ARG A 234 11.51 10.14 -8.73
CA ARG A 234 11.69 11.44 -9.36
C ARG A 234 12.05 11.24 -10.81
N PHE A 235 11.19 11.70 -11.73
CA PHE A 235 11.39 11.51 -13.16
C PHE A 235 12.52 12.37 -13.69
N LEU A 236 13.30 11.80 -14.61
CA LEU A 236 14.39 12.43 -15.33
C LEU A 236 14.22 12.05 -16.82
N PRO A 237 13.85 12.99 -17.70
CA PRO A 237 13.60 12.68 -19.10
C PRO A 237 14.87 12.18 -19.80
N GLU A 238 14.71 11.20 -20.71
CA GLU A 238 15.83 10.68 -21.52
C GLU A 238 16.36 11.73 -22.49
N LYS A 239 15.44 12.48 -23.12
CA LYS A 239 15.77 13.63 -23.95
C LYS A 239 16.09 14.82 -23.04
N ILE A 240 17.36 15.21 -22.98
CA ILE A 240 17.77 16.47 -22.37
C ILE A 240 17.19 17.61 -23.23
N PRO A 241 16.43 18.55 -22.65
CA PRO A 241 15.87 19.67 -23.41
C PRO A 241 16.99 20.59 -23.89
N SER A 242 16.79 21.12 -25.10
CA SER A 242 17.59 22.20 -25.66
C SER A 242 17.44 23.48 -24.86
N PHE A 243 18.37 24.42 -25.05
CA PHE A 243 18.27 25.74 -24.41
C PHE A 243 17.01 26.50 -24.82
N ASP A 244 16.56 26.32 -26.08
CA ASP A 244 15.33 26.93 -26.58
C ASP A 244 14.08 26.32 -25.91
N GLU A 245 14.03 24.99 -25.76
CA GLU A 245 12.96 24.30 -25.02
C GLU A 245 12.93 24.69 -23.53
N LEU A 246 14.08 25.04 -22.95
CA LEU A 246 14.20 25.56 -21.59
C LEU A 246 13.86 27.06 -21.47
N ASN A 247 13.63 27.75 -22.60
CA ASN A 247 13.44 29.19 -22.67
C ASN A 247 14.57 29.98 -21.99
N ILE A 248 15.81 29.53 -22.18
CA ILE A 248 17.02 30.22 -21.70
C ILE A 248 17.88 30.71 -22.87
N PRO A 249 18.65 31.80 -22.71
CA PRO A 249 19.41 32.40 -23.82
C PRO A 249 20.46 31.43 -24.40
N ALA A 250 20.15 30.83 -25.54
CA ALA A 250 20.90 29.71 -26.11
C ALA A 250 22.36 30.08 -26.45
N ASP A 251 22.58 31.27 -27.01
CA ASP A 251 23.91 31.72 -27.46
C ASP A 251 24.86 31.93 -26.27
N GLN A 252 24.37 32.57 -25.20
CA GLN A 252 25.13 32.79 -23.97
C GLN A 252 25.43 31.45 -23.29
N MET A 253 24.45 30.54 -23.24
CA MET A 253 24.64 29.20 -22.67
C MET A 253 25.63 28.35 -23.46
N ARG A 254 25.63 28.42 -24.80
CA ARG A 254 26.64 27.77 -25.66
C ARG A 254 28.04 28.34 -25.41
N THR A 255 28.15 29.66 -25.27
CA THR A 255 29.42 30.34 -24.97
C THR A 255 29.97 29.89 -23.62
N LEU A 256 29.12 29.84 -22.59
CA LEU A 256 29.49 29.33 -21.27
C LEU A 256 29.91 27.86 -21.33
N ALA A 257 29.16 27.02 -22.05
CA ALA A 257 29.47 25.59 -22.22
C ALA A 257 30.79 25.34 -22.98
N ALA A 258 31.21 26.25 -23.86
CA ALA A 258 32.46 26.18 -24.60
C ALA A 258 33.69 26.67 -23.80
N THR A 259 33.49 27.17 -22.58
CA THR A 259 34.58 27.72 -21.76
C THR A 259 35.51 26.60 -21.29
N HIS A 260 36.81 26.70 -21.61
CA HIS A 260 37.80 25.66 -21.29
C HIS A 260 38.21 25.60 -19.82
N ARG A 261 38.11 26.71 -19.08
CA ARG A 261 38.46 26.84 -17.66
C ARG A 261 37.62 27.90 -16.97
N GLY A 262 37.17 27.64 -15.76
CA GLY A 262 36.36 28.56 -14.97
C GLY A 262 35.38 27.81 -14.08
N LEU A 263 34.72 28.54 -13.17
CA LEU A 263 33.66 28.02 -12.31
C LEU A 263 32.33 28.63 -12.74
N ILE A 264 31.39 27.79 -13.16
CA ILE A 264 30.01 28.20 -13.49
C ILE A 264 29.11 27.74 -12.34
N LEU A 265 28.37 28.68 -11.75
CA LEU A 265 27.43 28.42 -10.66
C LEU A 265 26.00 28.57 -11.17
N VAL A 266 25.23 27.49 -11.10
CA VAL A 266 23.78 27.49 -11.39
C VAL A 266 23.05 27.47 -10.06
N THR A 267 22.44 28.59 -9.68
CA THR A 267 21.79 28.79 -8.38
C THR A 267 20.27 28.89 -8.52
N GLY A 268 19.56 28.74 -7.40
CA GLY A 268 18.09 28.77 -7.36
C GLY A 268 17.50 27.82 -6.31
N MET A 269 16.23 28.00 -5.98
CA MET A 269 15.49 27.17 -5.00
C MET A 269 15.25 25.73 -5.50
N THR A 270 14.88 24.81 -4.61
CA THR A 270 14.55 23.43 -4.98
C THR A 270 13.42 23.41 -6.02
N GLY A 271 13.59 22.62 -7.10
CA GLY A 271 12.62 22.55 -8.19
C GLY A 271 12.79 23.59 -9.30
N SER A 272 13.71 24.56 -9.18
CA SER A 272 13.89 25.64 -10.18
C SER A 272 14.60 25.23 -11.50
N GLY A 273 14.68 23.93 -11.82
CA GLY A 273 15.29 23.47 -13.08
C GLY A 273 16.83 23.42 -13.12
N LYS A 274 17.55 23.70 -12.02
CA LYS A 274 19.04 23.73 -11.99
C LYS A 274 19.70 22.51 -12.62
N THR A 275 19.29 21.31 -12.21
CA THR A 275 19.84 20.05 -12.72
C THR A 275 19.60 19.91 -14.23
N THR A 276 18.44 20.33 -14.72
CA THR A 276 18.08 20.31 -16.14
C THR A 276 18.93 21.30 -16.94
N THR A 277 19.13 22.52 -16.43
CA THR A 277 20.02 23.52 -17.06
C THR A 277 21.46 23.04 -17.14
N VAL A 278 21.98 22.44 -16.06
CA VAL A 278 23.34 21.86 -16.04
C VAL A 278 23.45 20.69 -17.02
N ALA A 279 22.44 19.82 -17.10
CA ALA A 279 22.43 18.72 -18.06
C ALA A 279 22.49 19.21 -19.51
N ALA A 280 21.69 20.22 -19.86
CA ALA A 280 21.70 20.85 -21.19
C ALA A 280 23.06 21.50 -21.51
N ALA A 281 23.66 22.18 -20.54
CA ALA A 281 25.00 22.79 -20.69
C ALA A 281 26.09 21.74 -20.94
N LEU A 282 26.09 20.64 -20.17
CA LEU A 282 27.03 19.54 -20.35
C LEU A 282 26.84 18.84 -21.70
N MET A 283 25.60 18.67 -22.16
CA MET A 283 25.32 18.10 -23.49
C MET A 283 25.87 19.00 -24.61
N ALA A 284 25.64 20.31 -24.52
CA ALA A 284 26.19 21.27 -25.46
C ALA A 284 27.73 21.25 -25.48
N ALA A 285 28.38 21.20 -24.30
CA ALA A 285 29.83 21.10 -24.19
C ALA A 285 30.38 19.84 -24.87
N ARG A 286 29.72 18.68 -24.70
CA ARG A 286 30.10 17.42 -25.36
C ARG A 286 30.04 17.51 -26.88
N MET A 287 29.01 18.15 -27.43
CA MET A 287 28.86 18.37 -28.88
C MET A 287 29.99 19.25 -29.44
N VAL A 288 30.44 20.24 -28.68
CA VAL A 288 31.58 21.09 -29.08
C VAL A 288 32.90 20.31 -29.05
N SER A 289 33.12 19.49 -28.01
CA SER A 289 34.36 18.71 -27.85
C SER A 289 34.51 17.53 -28.81
N GLY A 290 33.41 16.92 -29.27
CA GLY A 290 33.43 15.77 -30.19
C GLY A 290 33.60 16.13 -31.67
N SER A 291 33.75 17.42 -32.00
CA SER A 291 33.99 17.94 -33.36
C SER A 291 35.47 18.20 -33.67
N ARG A 292 36.38 17.69 -32.84
CA ARG A 292 37.84 17.76 -33.03
C ARG A 292 38.46 16.37 -33.09
#